data_AF-K1S9M9-F1
#
_entry.id   AF-K1S9M9-F1
#
_cell.length_a   1.000
_cell.length_b   1.000
_cell.length_c   1.000
_cell.angle_alpha   90.00
_cell.angle_beta   90.00
_cell.angle_gamma   90.00
#
_symmetry.space_group_name_H-M   'P 1'
#
loop_
_entity.id
_entity.type
_entity.pdbx_description
1 polymer ?
#
loop_
_entity_poly.entity_id
_entity_poly.type
_entity_poly.pdbx_seq_one_letter_code
_entity_poly.pdbx_strand_id
1 'polypeptide(L)' 'MEFLSYLISGISLGSVYAIIALGYTMVYGIAKMLNFAHGDVIMIGGYVSFCAMFYLGLPSIVAVLMAVVVCTVLGIV' A
#
# COMPACT_ATOMS: atom_id res chain seq x y z
N MET A 1 26.23 -16.44 23.69
CA MET A 1 24.93 -15.75 23.91
C MET A 1 24.38 -15.11 22.64
N GLU A 2 25.21 -14.69 21.69
CA GLU A 2 24.82 -14.15 20.38
C GLU A 2 23.81 -15.02 19.60
N PHE A 3 24.05 -16.32 19.48
CA PHE A 3 23.17 -17.24 18.73
C PHE A 3 21.72 -17.24 19.26
N LEU A 4 21.55 -17.20 20.58
CA LEU A 4 20.23 -17.21 21.20
C LEU A 4 19.48 -15.88 20.93
N SER A 5 20.19 -14.74 20.92
CA SER A 5 19.62 -13.45 20.53
C SER A 5 19.22 -13.41 19.05
N TYR A 6 20.02 -13.96 18.14
CA TYR A 6 19.66 -14.04 16.72
C TYR A 6 18.44 -14.95 16.50
N LEU A 7 18.37 -16.07 17.23
CA LEU A 7 17.22 -16.99 17.17
C LEU A 7 15.93 -16.28 17.62
N ILE A 8 15.96 -15.59 18.76
CA ILE A 8 14.81 -14.86 19.30
C ILE A 8 14.40 -13.73 18.35
N SER A 9 15.38 -12.98 17.81
CA SER A 9 15.11 -11.89 16.87
C SER A 9 14.50 -12.41 15.55
N GLY A 10 14.98 -13.55 15.05
CA GLY A 10 14.44 -14.21 13.86
C GLY A 10 13.00 -14.70 14.06
N ILE A 11 12.69 -15.30 15.22
CA ILE A 11 11.32 -15.72 15.56
C ILE A 11 10.40 -14.51 15.71
N SER A 12 10.88 -13.42 16.31
CA SER A 12 10.11 -12.18 16.48
C SER A 12 9.73 -11.59 15.12
N LEU A 13 10.70 -11.38 14.22
CA LEU A 13 10.47 -10.92 12.86
C LEU A 13 9.56 -11.87 12.07
N GLY A 14 9.80 -13.18 12.17
CA GLY A 14 8.99 -14.20 11.53
C GLY A 14 7.53 -14.18 12.01
N SER A 15 7.29 -13.94 13.28
CA SER A 15 5.95 -13.83 13.86
C SER A 15 5.19 -12.61 13.34
N VAL A 16 5.88 -11.46 13.19
CA VAL A 16 5.30 -10.27 12.57
C VAL A 16 4.88 -10.56 11.13
N TYR A 17 5.75 -11.19 10.34
CA TYR A 17 5.40 -11.57 8.97
C TYR A 17 4.28 -12.63 8.89
N ALA A 18 4.24 -13.58 9.82
CA ALA A 18 3.17 -14.59 9.90
C ALA A 18 1.80 -13.96 10.19
N ILE A 19 1.74 -12.97 11.10
CA ILE A 19 0.51 -12.23 11.41
C ILE A 19 0.05 -11.40 10.20
N ILE A 20 0.98 -10.74 9.49
CA ILE A 20 0.67 -10.00 8.27
C ILE A 20 0.06 -10.95 7.22
N ALA A 21 0.69 -12.10 6.99
CA ALA A 21 0.18 -13.10 6.05
C ALA A 21 -1.20 -13.65 6.46
N LEU A 22 -1.41 -13.94 7.76
CA LEU A 22 -2.70 -14.37 8.29
C LEU A 22 -3.80 -13.30 8.13
N GLY A 23 -3.47 -12.02 8.32
CA GLY A 23 -4.41 -10.92 8.07
C GLY A 23 -4.88 -10.90 6.60
N TYR A 24 -3.94 -11.04 5.67
CA TYR A 24 -4.26 -11.14 4.24
C TYR A 24 -5.11 -12.37 3.92
N THR A 25 -4.75 -13.57 4.40
CA THR A 25 -5.54 -14.78 4.14
C THR A 25 -6.93 -14.73 4.79
N MET A 26 -7.10 -14.04 5.91
CA MET A 26 -8.41 -13.82 6.53
C MET A 26 -9.30 -12.94 5.66
N VAL A 27 -8.77 -11.83 5.13
CA VAL A 27 -9.50 -10.95 4.20
C VAL A 27 -9.88 -11.72 2.93
N TYR A 28 -8.95 -12.49 2.35
CA TYR A 28 -9.23 -13.31 1.16
C TYR A 28 -10.20 -14.47 1.45
N GLY A 29 -10.15 -15.07 2.64
CA GLY A 29 -11.03 -16.15 3.03
C GLY A 29 -12.50 -15.74 3.09
N ILE A 30 -12.77 -14.47 3.42
CA ILE A 30 -14.13 -13.90 3.46
C ILE A 30 -14.53 -13.32 2.11
N ALA A 31 -13.66 -12.53 1.47
CA ALA A 31 -13.99 -11.82 0.24
C ALA A 31 -13.88 -12.67 -1.04
N LYS A 32 -13.18 -13.83 -1.00
CA LYS A 32 -12.87 -14.74 -2.12
C LYS A 32 -12.25 -14.09 -3.38
N MET A 33 -11.95 -12.80 -3.33
CA MET A 33 -11.45 -11.99 -4.44
C MET A 33 -10.14 -11.34 -3.98
N LEU A 34 -9.05 -11.64 -4.68
CA LEU A 34 -7.77 -10.98 -4.45
C LEU A 34 -7.76 -9.67 -5.24
N ASN A 35 -8.00 -8.54 -4.55
CA ASN A 35 -8.00 -7.24 -5.19
C ASN A 35 -6.56 -6.82 -5.53
N PHE A 36 -6.13 -7.11 -6.77
CA PHE A 36 -4.85 -6.67 -7.32
C PHE A 36 -4.85 -5.20 -7.77
N ALA A 37 -5.99 -4.50 -7.72
CA ALA A 37 -6.10 -3.12 -8.15
C ALA A 37 -5.32 -2.16 -7.25
N HIS A 38 -4.83 -2.61 -6.09
CA HIS A 38 -3.99 -1.80 -5.22
C HIS A 38 -2.74 -1.28 -5.95
N GLY A 39 -2.09 -2.10 -6.78
CA GLY A 39 -0.93 -1.68 -7.58
C GLY A 39 -1.29 -0.63 -8.65
N ASP A 40 -2.39 -0.86 -9.37
CA ASP A 40 -2.85 0.03 -10.43
C ASP A 40 -3.30 1.39 -9.88
N VAL A 41 -4.02 1.40 -8.75
CA VAL A 41 -4.47 2.63 -8.07
C VAL A 41 -3.29 3.43 -7.53
N ILE A 42 -2.26 2.77 -6.99
CA ILE A 42 -1.02 3.45 -6.57
C ILE A 42 -0.33 4.10 -7.77
N MET A 43 -0.24 3.39 -8.90
CA MET A 43 0.42 3.92 -10.09
C MET A 43 -0.32 5.15 -10.63
N ILE A 44 -1.66 5.10 -10.69
CA ILE A 44 -2.48 6.23 -11.13
C ILE A 44 -2.31 7.43 -10.19
N GLY A 45 -2.34 7.23 -8.87
CA GLY A 45 -2.13 8.33 -7.91
C GLY A 45 -0.77 9.01 -8.06
N GLY A 46 0.27 8.22 -8.30
CA GLY A 46 1.61 8.73 -8.59
C GLY A 46 1.67 9.52 -9.89
N TYR A 47 1.06 9.01 -10.96
CA TYR A 47 1.06 9.67 -12.27
C TYR A 47 0.23 10.96 -12.29
N VAL A 48 -0.90 10.99 -11.58
CA VAL A 48 -1.71 12.20 -11.38
C VAL A 48 -0.92 13.26 -10.62
N SER A 49 -0.22 12.88 -9.55
CA SER A 49 0.65 13.80 -8.81
C SER A 49 1.78 14.33 -9.69
N PHE A 50 2.43 13.45 -10.46
CA PHE A 50 3.49 13.83 -11.39
C PHE A 50 2.99 14.82 -12.45
N CYS A 51 1.87 14.52 -13.10
CA CYS A 51 1.30 15.39 -14.12
C CYS A 51 0.85 16.75 -13.55
N ALA A 52 0.26 16.75 -12.35
CA ALA A 52 -0.14 17.98 -11.67
C ALA A 52 1.07 18.87 -11.34
N MET A 53 2.20 18.28 -10.96
CA MET A 53 3.42 19.02 -10.66
C MET A 53 4.17 19.47 -11.91
N PHE A 54 4.36 18.58 -12.89
CA PHE A 54 5.20 18.86 -14.07
C PHE A 54 4.48 19.58 -15.21
N TYR A 55 3.22 19.24 -15.49
CA TYR A 55 2.47 19.86 -16.59
C TYR A 55 1.64 21.07 -16.15
N LEU A 56 1.08 21.04 -14.93
CA LEU A 56 0.29 22.16 -14.40
C LEU A 56 1.08 23.09 -13.47
N GLY A 57 2.31 22.75 -13.09
CA GLY A 57 3.14 23.57 -12.20
C GLY A 57 2.55 23.76 -10.80
N LEU A 58 1.65 22.87 -10.37
CA LEU A 58 0.96 23.01 -9.10
C LEU A 58 1.89 22.70 -7.92
N PRO A 59 1.71 23.38 -6.76
CA PRO A 59 2.44 23.06 -5.56
C PRO A 59 2.17 21.61 -5.11
N SER A 60 3.17 20.99 -4.48
CA SER A 60 3.13 19.58 -4.06
C SER A 60 1.89 19.21 -3.25
N ILE A 61 1.43 20.11 -2.36
CA ILE A 61 0.24 19.91 -1.55
C ILE A 61 -1.03 19.79 -2.42
N VAL A 62 -1.17 20.62 -3.44
CA VAL A 62 -2.34 20.61 -4.32
C VAL A 62 -2.32 19.38 -5.22
N ALA A 63 -1.14 18.99 -5.71
CA ALA A 63 -0.97 17.78 -6.52
C ALA A 63 -1.35 16.51 -5.74
N VAL A 64 -0.94 16.40 -4.47
CA VAL A 64 -1.28 15.28 -3.60
C VAL A 64 -2.79 15.25 -3.32
N LEU A 65 -3.41 16.40 -3.04
CA LEU A 65 -4.87 16.46 -2.85
C LEU A 65 -5.62 16.01 -4.11
N MET A 66 -5.15 16.41 -5.30
CA MET A 66 -5.74 15.99 -6.57
C MET A 66 -5.62 14.48 -6.78
N ALA A 67 -4.46 13.88 -6.47
CA ALA A 67 -4.27 12.44 -6.52
C ALA A 67 -5.17 11.68 -5.52
N VAL A 68 -5.36 12.21 -4.31
CA VAL A 68 -6.29 11.63 -3.32
C VAL A 68 -7.72 11.62 -3.88
N VAL A 69 -8.17 12.73 -4.47
CA VAL A 69 -9.51 12.81 -5.07
C VAL A 69 -9.66 11.81 -6.22
N VAL A 70 -8.69 11.74 -7.13
CA VAL A 70 -8.74 10.80 -8.28
C VAL A 70 -8.74 9.34 -7.82
N CYS A 71 -7.87 8.96 -6.89
CA CYS A 71 -7.84 7.58 -6.35
C CYS A 71 -9.13 7.23 -5.58
N THR A 72 -9.73 8.20 -4.88
CA THR A 72 -11.00 7.98 -4.17
C THR A 72 -12.15 7.73 -5.15
N VAL A 73 -12.22 8.53 -6.22
CA VAL A 73 -13.23 8.32 -7.27
C VAL A 73 -13.06 6.95 -7.93
N LEU A 74 -11.83 6.57 -8.28
CA LEU A 74 -11.55 5.26 -8.88
C LEU A 74 -11.88 4.08 -7.95
N GLY A 75 -11.74 4.24 -6.63
CA GLY A 75 -12.09 3.20 -5.66
C GLY A 75 -13.60 3.06 -5.41
N ILE A 76 -14.42 4.02 -5.85
CA ILE A 76 -15.89 3.96 -5.75
C ILE A 76 -16.49 3.16 -6.91
N VAL A 77 -15.83 3.14 -8.08
CA VAL A 77 -16.29 2.46 -9.30
C VAL A 77 -15.81 1.01 -9.32
#